data_AF-A0A7C8ZYU6-F1
#
_entry.id   AF-A0A7C8ZYU6-F1
#
_cell.length_a   1.000
_cell.length_b   1.000
_cell.length_c   1.000
_cell.angle_alpha   90.00
_cell.angle_beta   90.00
_cell.angle_gamma   90.00
#
_symmetry.space_group_name_H-M   'P 1'
#
loop_
_entity.id
_entity.type
_entity.pdbx_description
1 polymer ?
#
loop_
_entity_poly.entity_id
_entity_poly.type
_entity_poly.pdbx_seq_one_letter_code
_entity_poly.pdbx_strand_id
1 'polypeptide(L)'
;GLYHFSMFHASHHISPVPATEDEVEAEVNAVKGVAESLCPLKIVLDRVVLTSTGVLLGCWQVTSGTDPATIRSKLRNALPHAPEKQLYDSVILHTSFARLLGPPIIPETDPSKTSNEIQLFHDLVARLNNQVSGFEATISELWYVEELDVLALALDGRMKVRKFKLGCSKT
;
A
#
# COMPACT_ATOMS: atom_id res chain seq x y z
N GLY A 1 -4.69 -9.13 10.81
CA GLY A 1 -3.94 -7.94 10.37
C GLY A 1 -4.81 -7.14 9.43
N LEU A 2 -4.67 -5.82 9.43
CA LEU A 2 -5.37 -4.96 8.50
C LEU A 2 -4.52 -4.74 7.25
N TYR A 3 -4.98 -5.22 6.10
CA TYR A 3 -4.29 -4.99 4.83
C TYR A 3 -4.65 -3.61 4.30
N HIS A 4 -3.65 -2.78 4.04
CA HIS A 4 -3.81 -1.44 3.49
C HIS A 4 -2.91 -1.26 2.28
N PHE A 5 -3.21 -0.21 1.52
CA PHE A 5 -2.43 0.22 0.38
C PHE A 5 -2.09 1.69 0.60
N SER A 6 -0.82 2.04 0.48
CA SER A 6 -0.44 3.45 0.48
C SER A 6 -0.87 4.06 -0.86
N MET A 7 -1.91 4.90 -0.83
CA MET A 7 -2.44 5.52 -2.05
C MET A 7 -1.64 6.77 -2.41
N PHE A 8 -1.43 7.65 -1.45
CA PHE A 8 -0.74 8.93 -1.62
C PHE A 8 -0.11 9.36 -0.29
N HIS A 9 1.11 9.89 -0.33
CA HIS A 9 1.74 10.49 0.83
C HIS A 9 1.42 11.98 0.86
N ALA A 10 0.69 12.44 1.87
CA ALA A 10 0.39 13.86 2.10
C ALA A 10 1.63 14.62 2.61
N SER A 11 2.57 13.92 3.24
CA SER A 11 3.86 14.44 3.69
C SER A 11 4.93 13.34 3.62
N HIS A 12 6.20 13.69 3.77
CA HIS A 12 7.30 12.71 3.77
C HIS A 12 8.16 12.88 5.02
N HIS A 13 8.50 11.77 5.69
CA HIS A 13 9.39 11.77 6.86
C HIS A 13 10.80 12.36 6.61
N ILE A 14 11.26 12.49 5.35
CA ILE A 14 12.54 13.12 4.99
C ILE A 14 12.43 14.65 5.08
N SER A 15 11.23 15.19 4.95
CA SER A 15 10.93 16.62 5.03
C SER A 15 9.65 16.81 5.83
N PRO A 16 9.70 16.64 7.16
CA PRO A 16 8.53 16.80 8.00
C PRO A 16 8.02 18.25 7.86
N VAL A 17 6.75 18.39 7.52
CA VAL A 17 6.06 19.68 7.48
C VAL A 17 5.24 19.77 8.77
N PRO A 18 5.56 20.71 9.69
CA PRO A 18 4.71 20.97 10.83
C PRO A 18 3.34 21.42 10.31
N ALA A 19 2.28 20.75 10.74
CA ALA A 19 0.91 21.13 10.41
C ALA A 19 0.18 21.51 11.70
N THR A 20 -0.49 22.66 11.68
CA THR A 20 -1.45 23.07 12.70
C THR A 20 -2.70 22.19 12.64
N GLU A 21 -3.50 22.19 13.72
CA GLU A 21 -4.76 21.43 13.73
C GLU A 21 -5.70 21.85 12.59
N ASP A 22 -5.73 23.15 12.27
CA ASP A 22 -6.53 23.70 11.16
C ASP A 22 -6.04 23.21 9.79
N GLU A 23 -4.72 23.14 9.56
CA GLU A 23 -4.14 22.60 8.33
C GLU A 23 -4.44 21.11 8.15
N VAL A 24 -4.33 20.33 9.23
CA VAL A 24 -4.71 18.91 9.22
C VAL A 24 -6.19 18.77 8.91
N GLU A 25 -7.05 19.57 9.50
CA GLU A 25 -8.48 19.51 9.25
C GLU A 25 -8.82 19.92 7.80
N ALA A 26 -8.10 20.87 7.22
CA ALA A 26 -8.23 21.22 5.80
C ALA A 26 -7.83 20.05 4.89
N GLU A 27 -6.72 19.37 5.15
CA GLU A 27 -6.30 18.17 4.40
C GLU A 27 -7.32 17.05 4.49
N VAL A 28 -7.87 16.83 5.68
CA VAL A 28 -8.85 15.78 5.96
C VAL A 28 -10.15 16.04 5.21
N ASN A 29 -10.62 17.29 5.19
CA ASN A 29 -11.78 17.69 4.40
C ASN A 29 -11.52 17.58 2.89
N ALA A 30 -10.32 17.89 2.42
CA ALA A 30 -9.94 17.70 1.02
C ALA A 30 -9.96 16.21 0.63
N VAL A 31 -9.40 15.32 1.46
CA VAL A 31 -9.41 13.87 1.23
C VAL A 31 -10.83 13.30 1.27
N LYS A 32 -11.68 13.79 2.19
CA LYS A 32 -13.09 13.42 2.22
C LYS A 32 -13.80 13.77 0.92
N GLY A 33 -13.64 15.01 0.43
CA GLY A 33 -14.24 15.45 -0.83
C GLY A 33 -13.74 14.63 -2.03
N VAL A 34 -12.45 14.25 -2.04
CA VAL A 34 -11.94 13.33 -3.05
C VAL A 34 -12.62 11.97 -2.92
N ALA A 35 -12.67 11.36 -1.74
CA ALA A 35 -13.25 10.03 -1.51
C ALA A 35 -14.71 9.93 -1.97
N GLU A 36 -15.53 10.95 -1.70
CA GLU A 36 -16.92 11.04 -2.17
C GLU A 36 -17.04 11.09 -3.70
N SER A 37 -15.97 11.45 -4.42
CA SER A 37 -15.95 11.44 -5.90
C SER A 37 -15.39 10.14 -6.51
N LEU A 38 -14.96 9.18 -5.70
CA LEU A 38 -14.34 7.93 -6.16
C LEU A 38 -15.34 6.78 -6.11
N CYS A 39 -15.31 5.93 -7.14
CA CYS A 39 -16.06 4.69 -7.12
C CYS A 39 -15.28 3.62 -6.35
N PRO A 40 -15.95 2.77 -5.55
CA PRO A 40 -15.32 1.60 -4.95
C PRO A 40 -14.55 0.77 -5.98
N LEU A 41 -13.33 0.35 -5.61
CA LEU A 41 -12.47 -0.42 -6.50
C LEU A 41 -12.72 -1.90 -6.30
N LYS A 42 -12.96 -2.63 -7.38
CA LYS A 42 -12.80 -4.08 -7.39
C LYS A 42 -11.40 -4.40 -7.85
N ILE A 43 -10.70 -5.19 -7.05
CA ILE A 43 -9.31 -5.55 -7.31
C ILE A 43 -9.14 -7.06 -7.29
N VAL A 44 -8.19 -7.54 -8.05
CA VAL A 44 -7.76 -8.94 -8.07
C VAL A 44 -6.26 -9.01 -7.80
N LEU A 45 -5.83 -9.97 -6.97
CA LEU A 45 -4.42 -10.24 -6.75
C LEU A 45 -3.86 -10.93 -8.00
N ASP A 46 -3.12 -10.19 -8.82
CA ASP A 46 -2.48 -10.71 -10.03
C ASP A 46 -1.35 -11.67 -9.64
N ARG A 47 -0.42 -11.19 -8.82
CA ARG A 47 0.72 -11.98 -8.37
C ARG A 47 1.32 -11.50 -7.06
N VAL A 48 2.11 -12.38 -6.45
CA VAL A 48 3.02 -12.08 -5.36
C VAL A 48 4.45 -12.03 -5.90
N VAL A 49 5.23 -11.04 -5.50
CA VAL A 49 6.65 -10.92 -5.84
C VAL A 49 7.49 -10.73 -4.58
N LEU A 50 8.72 -11.23 -4.57
CA LEU A 50 9.72 -10.92 -3.55
C LEU A 50 10.72 -9.93 -4.11
N THR A 51 10.86 -8.77 -3.48
CA THR A 51 11.84 -7.76 -3.89
C THR A 51 13.25 -8.11 -3.40
N SER A 52 14.27 -7.53 -4.03
CA SER A 52 15.67 -7.64 -3.56
C SER A 52 15.90 -7.03 -2.18
N THR A 53 14.98 -6.18 -1.71
CA THR A 53 14.98 -5.61 -0.35
C THR A 53 14.26 -6.50 0.67
N GLY A 54 13.87 -7.72 0.28
CA GLY A 54 13.25 -8.72 1.15
C GLY A 54 11.76 -8.46 1.43
N VAL A 55 11.06 -7.65 0.64
CA VAL A 55 9.63 -7.39 0.83
C VAL A 55 8.81 -8.31 -0.06
N LEU A 56 7.89 -9.05 0.55
CA LEU A 56 6.89 -9.82 -0.16
C LEU A 56 5.70 -8.93 -0.48
N LEU A 57 5.54 -8.60 -1.76
CA LEU A 57 4.51 -7.69 -2.26
C LEU A 57 3.41 -8.48 -2.96
N GLY A 58 2.15 -8.26 -2.58
CA GLY A 58 1.00 -8.57 -3.40
C GLY A 58 0.77 -7.45 -4.41
N CYS A 59 0.77 -7.77 -5.69
CA CYS A 59 0.51 -6.86 -6.81
C CYS A 59 -0.94 -7.04 -7.27
N TRP A 60 -1.69 -5.95 -7.26
CA TRP A 60 -3.13 -5.97 -7.50
C TRP A 60 -3.48 -5.27 -8.79
N GLN A 61 -4.44 -5.82 -9.51
CA GLN A 61 -5.05 -5.21 -10.69
C GLN A 61 -6.45 -4.69 -10.34
N VAL A 62 -6.76 -3.50 -10.82
CA VAL A 62 -8.11 -2.94 -10.70
C VAL A 62 -8.95 -3.46 -11.86
N THR A 63 -10.03 -4.18 -11.55
CA THR A 63 -10.95 -4.74 -12.55
C THR A 63 -12.18 -3.84 -12.77
N SER A 64 -12.50 -2.98 -11.81
CA SER A 64 -13.60 -2.01 -11.88
C SER A 64 -13.42 -0.90 -10.84
N GLY A 65 -13.99 0.27 -11.06
CA GLY A 65 -13.93 1.41 -10.14
C GLY A 65 -13.01 2.52 -10.64
N THR A 66 -12.60 3.43 -9.76
CA THR A 66 -11.69 4.51 -10.15
C THR A 66 -10.24 4.03 -10.20
N ASP A 67 -9.56 4.33 -11.30
CA ASP A 67 -8.16 3.94 -11.51
C ASP A 67 -7.21 4.59 -10.48
N PRO A 68 -6.17 3.88 -9.97
CA PRO A 68 -5.24 4.41 -8.98
C PRO A 68 -4.52 5.70 -9.41
N ALA A 69 -4.18 5.85 -10.70
CA ALA A 69 -3.56 7.07 -11.20
C ALA A 69 -4.53 8.26 -11.12
N THR A 70 -5.81 8.02 -11.39
CA THR A 70 -6.86 9.03 -11.23
C THR A 70 -7.04 9.43 -9.76
N ILE A 71 -7.06 8.45 -8.86
CA ILE A 71 -7.14 8.70 -7.40
C ILE A 71 -5.97 9.56 -6.95
N ARG A 72 -4.74 9.18 -7.31
CA ARG A 72 -3.51 9.91 -6.97
C ARG A 72 -3.49 11.32 -7.55
N SER A 73 -3.97 11.50 -8.79
CA SER A 73 -4.08 12.82 -9.40
C SER A 73 -5.09 13.71 -8.66
N LYS A 74 -6.27 13.19 -8.32
CA LYS A 74 -7.27 13.92 -7.53
C LYS A 74 -6.72 14.33 -6.16
N LEU A 75 -6.02 13.42 -5.46
CA LEU A 75 -5.40 13.71 -4.16
C LEU A 75 -4.31 14.76 -4.27
N ARG A 76 -3.43 14.67 -5.28
CA ARG A 76 -2.39 15.68 -5.54
C ARG A 76 -3.00 17.07 -5.74
N ASN A 77 -4.09 17.16 -6.49
CA ASN A 77 -4.72 18.44 -6.81
C ASN A 77 -5.50 19.02 -5.63
N ALA A 78 -5.99 18.18 -4.72
CA ALA A 78 -6.81 18.59 -3.59
C ALA A 78 -5.98 18.94 -2.34
N LEU A 79 -4.82 18.31 -2.15
CA LEU A 79 -3.99 18.51 -0.97
C LEU A 79 -3.12 19.78 -1.10
N PRO A 80 -3.18 20.73 -0.14
CA PRO A 80 -2.51 22.02 -0.24
C PRO A 80 -0.98 21.92 -0.24
N HIS A 81 -0.41 20.93 0.46
CA HIS A 81 1.03 20.72 0.59
C HIS A 81 1.49 19.36 0.02
N ALA A 82 0.79 18.87 -1.01
CA ALA A 82 1.12 17.60 -1.64
C ALA A 82 2.61 17.54 -2.06
N PRO A 83 3.39 16.53 -1.64
CA PRO A 83 4.80 16.40 -2.00
C PRO A 83 4.97 16.32 -3.51
N GLU A 84 5.95 17.07 -4.05
CA GLU A 84 6.27 17.08 -5.48
C GLU A 84 6.63 15.67 -5.99
N LYS A 85 7.37 14.91 -5.17
CA LYS A 85 7.76 13.53 -5.47
C LYS A 85 6.97 12.56 -4.62
N GLN A 86 6.30 11.63 -5.29
CA GLN A 86 5.68 10.47 -4.66
C GLN A 86 6.63 9.27 -4.77
N LEU A 87 6.64 8.42 -3.74
CA LEU A 87 7.50 7.24 -3.66
C LEU A 87 7.01 6.06 -4.52
N TYR A 88 5.85 6.19 -5.16
CA TYR A 88 5.19 5.10 -5.87
C TYR A 88 5.00 5.44 -7.34
N ASP A 89 5.12 4.41 -8.17
CA ASP A 89 4.63 4.47 -9.55
C ASP A 89 3.12 4.76 -9.54
N SER A 90 2.71 5.72 -10.38
CA SER A 90 1.33 6.23 -10.44
C SER A 90 0.26 5.19 -10.75
N VAL A 91 0.59 4.03 -11.33
CA VAL A 91 -0.40 3.00 -11.67
C VAL A 91 -0.34 1.76 -10.77
N ILE A 92 0.78 1.53 -10.07
CA ILE A 92 0.96 0.29 -9.30
C ILE A 92 0.15 0.33 -8.01
N LEU A 93 -0.71 -0.68 -7.81
CA LEU A 93 -1.38 -0.97 -6.55
C LEU A 93 -0.75 -2.22 -5.91
N HIS A 94 -0.13 -2.05 -4.73
CA HIS A 94 0.51 -3.16 -4.02
C HIS A 94 0.24 -3.14 -2.51
N THR A 95 0.28 -4.32 -1.90
CA THR A 95 0.28 -4.50 -0.45
C THR A 95 1.56 -5.19 -0.04
N SER A 96 2.22 -4.70 1.00
CA SER A 96 3.29 -5.45 1.66
C SER A 96 2.68 -6.53 2.56
N PHE A 97 2.90 -7.81 2.25
CA PHE A 97 2.42 -8.93 3.05
C PHE A 97 3.38 -9.26 4.19
N ALA A 98 4.67 -9.29 3.89
CA ALA A 98 5.71 -9.63 4.85
C ALA A 98 7.05 -9.00 4.45
N ARG A 99 7.96 -8.92 5.42
CA ARG A 99 9.37 -8.58 5.19
C ARG A 99 10.24 -9.70 5.74
N LEU A 100 11.16 -10.17 4.93
CA LEU A 100 12.22 -11.06 5.36
C LEU A 100 13.20 -10.27 6.22
N LEU A 101 13.47 -10.76 7.43
CA LEU A 101 14.38 -10.11 8.39
C LEU A 101 15.82 -10.58 8.24
N GLY A 102 16.05 -11.63 7.46
CA GLY A 102 17.37 -12.22 7.24
C GLY A 102 17.31 -13.32 6.18
N PRO A 103 18.46 -13.92 5.86
CA PRO A 103 18.54 -15.05 4.94
C PRO A 103 17.78 -16.26 5.49
N PRO A 104 17.36 -17.19 4.62
CA PRO A 104 16.68 -18.40 5.03
C PRO A 104 17.62 -19.29 5.85
N ILE A 105 17.09 -19.92 6.89
CA ILE A 105 17.84 -20.89 7.69
C ILE A 105 17.80 -22.22 6.94
N ILE A 106 18.93 -22.62 6.36
CA ILE A 106 19.07 -23.89 5.62
C ILE A 106 19.72 -24.91 6.56
N PRO A 107 19.06 -26.04 6.89
CA PRO A 107 19.66 -27.09 7.72
C PRO A 107 20.86 -27.74 7.00
N GLU A 108 21.99 -27.89 7.71
CA GLU A 108 23.28 -28.39 7.17
C GLU A 108 23.27 -29.87 6.71
N THR A 109 22.15 -30.58 6.83
CA THR A 109 22.09 -32.04 6.72
C THR A 109 21.96 -32.61 5.30
N ASP A 110 21.94 -31.79 4.24
CA ASP A 110 21.88 -32.28 2.86
C ASP A 110 23.10 -31.81 2.02
N PRO A 111 24.22 -32.54 2.05
CA PRO A 111 25.43 -32.23 1.28
C PRO A 111 25.25 -32.35 -0.24
N SER A 112 24.08 -32.84 -0.72
CA SER A 112 23.74 -32.90 -2.15
C SER A 112 23.06 -31.63 -2.67
N LYS A 113 22.61 -30.76 -1.77
CA LYS A 113 22.02 -29.46 -2.11
C LYS A 113 22.98 -28.37 -1.68
N THR A 114 23.81 -27.92 -2.61
CA THR A 114 24.15 -26.50 -2.67
C THR A 114 22.84 -25.75 -2.91
N SER A 115 22.07 -25.56 -1.84
CA SER A 115 20.75 -24.95 -1.86
C SER A 115 20.95 -23.50 -2.28
N ASN A 116 20.75 -23.25 -3.56
CA ASN A 116 20.73 -21.90 -4.08
C ASN A 116 19.56 -21.17 -3.39
N GLU A 117 19.87 -20.27 -2.45
CA GLU A 117 18.88 -19.46 -1.72
C GLU A 117 17.89 -18.79 -2.67
N ILE A 118 18.36 -18.42 -3.86
CA ILE A 118 17.52 -17.85 -4.93
C ILE A 118 16.45 -18.84 -5.38
N GLN A 119 16.79 -20.12 -5.54
CA GLN A 119 15.82 -21.16 -5.92
C GLN A 119 14.77 -21.35 -4.81
N LEU A 120 15.18 -21.32 -3.54
CA LEU A 120 14.25 -21.39 -2.41
C LEU A 120 13.22 -20.23 -2.47
N PHE A 121 13.68 -19.02 -2.77
CA PHE A 121 12.80 -17.87 -2.91
C PHE A 121 11.89 -17.97 -4.13
N HIS A 122 12.38 -18.46 -5.28
CA HIS A 122 11.54 -18.73 -6.44
C HIS A 122 10.45 -19.74 -6.13
N ASP A 123 10.79 -20.85 -5.46
CA ASP A 123 9.83 -21.89 -5.08
C ASP A 123 8.81 -21.37 -4.06
N LEU A 124 9.24 -20.54 -3.11
CA LEU A 124 8.34 -19.86 -2.17
C LEU A 124 7.33 -18.97 -2.92
N VAL A 125 7.82 -18.08 -3.78
CA VAL A 125 6.96 -17.16 -4.54
C VAL A 125 6.02 -17.91 -5.47
N ALA A 126 6.49 -18.97 -6.14
CA ALA A 126 5.67 -19.80 -7.01
C ALA A 126 4.53 -20.49 -6.23
N ARG A 127 4.85 -21.11 -5.08
CA ARG A 127 3.84 -21.72 -4.22
C ARG A 127 2.80 -20.72 -3.72
N LEU A 128 3.24 -19.52 -3.29
CA LEU A 128 2.34 -18.47 -2.85
C LEU A 128 1.40 -18.03 -3.98
N ASN A 129 1.94 -17.77 -5.18
CA ASN A 129 1.12 -17.40 -6.33
C ASN A 129 0.07 -18.45 -6.66
N ASN A 130 0.42 -19.73 -6.64
CA ASN A 130 -0.53 -20.83 -6.88
C ASN A 130 -1.64 -20.91 -5.82
N GLN A 131 -1.42 -20.36 -4.62
CA GLN A 131 -2.39 -20.37 -3.54
C GLN A 131 -3.30 -19.14 -3.52
N VAL A 132 -2.76 -17.96 -3.85
CA VAL A 132 -3.48 -16.69 -3.61
C VAL A 132 -3.79 -15.87 -4.88
N SER A 133 -3.19 -16.19 -6.03
CA SER A 133 -3.52 -15.49 -7.28
C SER A 133 -5.00 -15.63 -7.61
N GLY A 134 -5.60 -14.56 -8.13
CA GLY A 134 -7.03 -14.50 -8.39
C GLY A 134 -7.88 -14.09 -7.19
N PHE A 135 -7.29 -13.85 -6.01
CA PHE A 135 -8.05 -13.36 -4.86
C PHE A 135 -8.67 -11.98 -5.15
N GLU A 136 -9.99 -11.87 -5.01
CA GLU A 136 -10.72 -10.63 -5.25
C GLU A 136 -11.00 -9.88 -3.95
N ALA A 137 -10.93 -8.55 -4.00
CA ALA A 137 -11.34 -7.68 -2.91
C ALA A 137 -12.06 -6.44 -3.43
N THR A 138 -12.87 -5.83 -2.56
CA THR A 138 -13.48 -4.52 -2.83
C THR A 138 -12.93 -3.50 -1.85
N ILE A 139 -12.32 -2.43 -2.38
CA ILE A 139 -11.92 -1.26 -1.60
C ILE A 139 -13.08 -0.28 -1.62
N SER A 140 -13.67 -0.07 -0.44
CA SER A 140 -14.81 0.84 -0.24
C SER A 140 -14.47 2.06 0.62
N GLU A 141 -13.23 2.17 1.09
CA GLU A 141 -12.79 3.26 1.97
C GLU A 141 -11.43 3.83 1.55
N LEU A 142 -11.27 5.13 1.76
CA LEU A 142 -10.00 5.84 1.73
C LEU A 142 -9.71 6.40 3.12
N TRP A 143 -8.50 6.20 3.60
CA TRP A 143 -8.12 6.58 4.96
C TRP A 143 -7.10 7.72 4.92
N TYR A 144 -7.31 8.73 5.75
CA TYR A 144 -6.29 9.71 6.11
C TYR A 144 -5.65 9.27 7.43
N VAL A 145 -4.34 9.08 7.43
CA VAL A 145 -3.58 8.52 8.55
C VAL A 145 -2.52 9.51 8.98
N GLU A 146 -2.62 9.96 10.23
CA GLU A 146 -1.57 10.73 10.90
C GLU A 146 -0.70 9.75 11.68
N GLU A 147 0.55 9.61 11.26
CA GLU A 147 1.56 8.85 12.01
C GLU A 147 2.22 9.77 13.04
N LEU A 148 1.96 9.54 14.33
CA LEU A 148 2.50 10.37 15.41
C LEU A 148 3.89 9.91 15.87
N ASP A 149 4.24 8.66 15.56
CA ASP A 149 5.55 8.07 15.78
C ASP A 149 6.17 7.70 14.42
N VAL A 150 7.50 7.79 14.29
CA VAL A 150 8.20 7.42 13.05
C VAL A 150 7.96 5.93 12.76
N LEU A 151 7.46 5.61 11.57
CA LEU A 151 7.08 4.25 11.15
C LEU A 151 5.93 3.65 11.99
N ALA A 152 5.02 4.48 12.51
CA ALA A 152 3.92 4.04 13.37
C ALA A 152 3.12 2.88 12.75
N LEU A 153 2.87 2.92 11.45
CA LEU A 153 2.11 1.87 10.76
C LEU A 153 2.88 0.53 10.69
N ALA A 154 4.22 0.56 10.65
CA ALA A 154 5.06 -0.62 10.56
C ALA A 154 5.46 -1.19 11.93
N LEU A 155 5.46 -0.37 12.99
CA LEU A 155 5.96 -0.71 14.32
C LEU A 155 4.88 -0.68 15.41
N ASP A 156 3.60 -0.67 15.04
CA ASP A 156 2.47 -0.55 15.98
C ASP A 156 2.57 0.71 16.87
N GLY A 157 3.04 1.81 16.26
CA GLY A 157 3.12 3.11 16.89
C GLY A 157 1.79 3.85 16.89
N ARG A 158 1.75 5.01 17.55
CA ARG A 158 0.54 5.82 17.68
C ARG A 158 0.15 6.42 16.34
N MET A 159 -1.12 6.27 16.01
CA MET A 159 -1.71 6.81 14.79
C MET A 159 -3.11 7.35 15.05
N LYS A 160 -3.51 8.37 14.29
CA LYS A 160 -4.89 8.85 14.21
C LYS A 160 -5.41 8.57 12.80
N VAL A 161 -6.49 7.80 12.73
CA VAL A 161 -7.05 7.32 11.45
C VAL A 161 -8.44 7.90 11.25
N ARG A 162 -8.65 8.52 10.09
CA ARG A 162 -9.95 9.07 9.67
C ARG A 162 -10.35 8.37 8.38
N LYS A 163 -11.50 7.70 8.39
CA LYS A 163 -11.96 6.82 7.29
C LYS A 163 -13.09 7.45 6.53
N PHE A 164 -12.99 7.45 5.21
CA PHE A 164 -14.00 8.00 4.31
C PHE A 164 -14.48 6.92 3.36
N LYS A 165 -15.80 6.76 3.23
CA LYS A 165 -16.37 5.82 2.26
C LYS A 165 -16.22 6.37 0.85
N LEU A 166 -15.82 5.50 -0.07
CA LEU A 166 -15.84 5.79 -1.49
C LEU A 166 -17.30 5.79 -1.98
N GLY A 167 -17.68 6.82 -2.73
CA GLY A 167 -19.09 7.03 -3.05
C GLY A 167 -19.36 7.90 -4.27
N CYS A 168 -18.87 7.51 -5.45
CA CYS A 168 -19.25 8.22 -6.67
C CYS A 168 -20.79 8.22 -6.88
N SER A 169 -21.36 9.39 -7.16
CA SER A 169 -22.75 9.48 -7.61
C SER A 169 -22.89 8.72 -8.92
N LYS A 170 -23.90 7.84 -9.02
CA LYS A 170 -24.29 7.27 -10.32
C LYS A 170 -24.79 8.43 -11.18
N THR A 171 -23.96 8.92 -12.09
CA THR A 171 -24.38 9.76 -13.21
C THR A 171 -25.27 8.97 -14.15
#